data_AF-A0A6G2DDH9-F1
#
_entry.id   AF-A0A6G2DDH9-F1
#
_cell.length_a   1.000
_cell.length_b   1.000
_cell.length_c   1.000
_cell.angle_alpha   90.00
_cell.angle_beta   90.00
_cell.angle_gamma   90.00
#
_symmetry.space_group_name_H-M   'P 1'
#
loop_
_entity.id
_entity.type
_entity.pdbx_description
1 polymer ?
#
loop_
_entity_poly.entity_id
_entity_poly.type
_entity_poly.pdbx_seq_one_letter_code
_entity_poly.pdbx_strand_id
1 'polypeptide(L)'
;IIPVEDLIDKYMPNLKKILDEKPEYKALMTAPDGHIYSFPWIEELGDGKESIHSVNDMAWINKDWLKKLGLEMPKTTDDLIKVLEAFKNGDPNGNGEADEIPFSFISGNGNEDFKFLFAAFGIGDNDDHLVVGNDGKVDFTADNDNYKEGVKFIRQLQEK
;
A
#
# COMPACT_ATOMS: atom_id res chain seq x y z
N ILE A 1 1.05 -1.40 31.67
CA ILE A 1 1.15 0.03 31.26
C ILE A 1 0.24 0.84 32.20
N ILE A 2 0.51 2.13 32.44
CA ILE A 2 -0.29 2.97 33.35
C ILE A 2 -1.12 3.97 32.55
N PRO A 3 -2.34 4.34 33.00
CA PRO A 3 -3.09 5.44 32.38
C PRO A 3 -2.31 6.76 32.48
N VAL A 4 -2.35 7.57 31.42
CA VAL A 4 -1.59 8.82 31.31
C VAL A 4 -2.48 10.05 31.09
N GLU A 5 -3.80 9.92 31.05
CA GLU A 5 -4.73 11.04 30.88
C GLU A 5 -4.55 12.14 31.95
N ASP A 6 -4.32 11.76 33.21
CA ASP A 6 -4.03 12.70 34.30
C ASP A 6 -2.73 13.48 34.06
N LEU A 7 -1.73 12.83 33.44
CA LEU A 7 -0.46 13.48 33.10
C LEU A 7 -0.67 14.51 31.98
N ILE A 8 -1.49 14.18 30.99
CA ILE A 8 -1.86 15.10 29.90
C ILE A 8 -2.54 16.33 30.49
N ASP A 9 -3.54 16.12 31.35
CA ASP A 9 -4.35 17.17 31.93
C ASP A 9 -3.54 18.13 32.83
N LYS A 10 -2.59 17.58 33.60
CA LYS A 10 -1.84 18.33 34.60
C LYS A 10 -0.56 18.97 34.06
N TYR A 11 0.10 18.32 33.10
CA TYR A 11 1.48 18.66 32.74
C TYR A 11 1.70 18.94 31.25
N MET A 12 0.72 18.68 30.37
CA MET A 12 0.92 18.77 28.92
C MET A 12 -0.05 19.76 28.26
N PRO A 13 0.03 21.07 28.57
CA PRO A 13 -0.95 22.06 28.10
C PRO A 13 -1.04 22.16 26.57
N ASN A 14 0.05 21.91 25.85
CA ASN A 14 0.06 21.92 24.38
C ASN A 14 -0.71 20.73 23.80
N LEU A 15 -0.44 19.51 24.29
CA LEU A 15 -1.16 18.32 23.86
C LEU A 15 -2.63 18.40 24.28
N LYS A 16 -2.91 18.84 25.50
CA LYS A 16 -4.29 19.07 25.97
C LYS A 16 -5.05 20.01 25.04
N LYS A 17 -4.45 21.15 24.67
CA LYS A 17 -5.05 22.10 23.73
C LYS A 17 -5.38 21.44 22.38
N ILE A 18 -4.46 20.62 21.84
CA ILE A 18 -4.69 19.88 20.60
C ILE A 18 -5.88 18.91 20.76
N LEU A 19 -5.93 18.14 21.85
CA LEU A 19 -7.02 17.19 22.10
C LEU A 19 -8.38 17.87 22.35
N ASP A 20 -8.37 19.07 22.93
CA ASP A 20 -9.58 19.89 23.12
C ASP A 20 -10.08 20.47 21.78
N GLU A 21 -9.16 20.87 20.89
CA GLU A 21 -9.48 21.37 19.54
C GLU A 21 -9.85 20.25 18.54
N LYS A 22 -9.35 19.03 18.77
CA LYS A 22 -9.45 17.86 17.90
C LYS A 22 -9.86 16.61 18.70
N PRO A 23 -11.14 16.50 19.13
CA PRO A 23 -11.61 15.41 19.99
C PRO A 23 -11.46 14.02 19.35
N GLU A 24 -11.38 13.93 18.03
CA GLU A 24 -11.08 12.69 17.29
C GLU A 24 -9.74 12.07 17.69
N TYR A 25 -8.71 12.86 17.95
CA TYR A 25 -7.41 12.35 18.40
C TYR A 25 -7.51 11.76 19.80
N LYS A 26 -8.31 12.37 20.68
CA LYS A 26 -8.57 11.83 22.01
C LYS A 26 -9.31 10.49 21.93
N ALA A 27 -10.30 10.39 21.04
CA ALA A 27 -11.03 9.14 20.81
C ALA A 27 -10.09 8.03 20.33
N LEU A 28 -9.21 8.31 19.35
CA LEU A 28 -8.21 7.35 18.83
C LEU A 28 -7.18 6.91 19.88
N MET A 29 -6.86 7.78 20.84
CA MET A 29 -5.93 7.47 21.94
C MET A 29 -6.56 6.67 23.09
N THR A 30 -7.90 6.62 23.17
CA THR A 30 -8.62 6.04 24.31
C THR A 30 -8.89 4.56 24.06
N ALA A 31 -8.37 3.71 24.95
CA ALA A 31 -8.60 2.27 24.91
C ALA A 31 -10.07 1.93 25.27
N PRO A 32 -10.55 0.70 24.97
CA PRO A 32 -11.93 0.30 25.25
C PRO A 32 -12.35 0.37 26.73
N ASP A 33 -11.39 0.35 27.66
CA ASP A 33 -11.62 0.52 29.09
C ASP A 33 -11.70 1.99 29.53
N GLY A 34 -11.55 2.93 28.59
CA GLY A 34 -11.68 4.37 28.82
C GLY A 34 -10.38 5.08 29.18
N HIS A 35 -9.24 4.37 29.23
CA HIS A 35 -7.95 4.95 29.60
C HIS A 35 -7.05 5.28 28.40
N ILE A 36 -6.14 6.23 28.57
CA ILE A 36 -5.11 6.56 27.59
C ILE A 36 -3.79 5.96 28.07
N TYR A 37 -3.14 5.15 27.24
CA TYR A 37 -1.92 4.41 27.64
C TYR A 37 -0.64 4.86 26.92
N SER A 38 -0.76 5.71 25.92
CA SER A 38 0.37 6.22 25.13
C SER A 38 0.11 7.63 24.62
N PHE A 39 1.18 8.34 24.30
CA PHE A 39 1.09 9.64 23.61
C PHE A 39 1.02 9.42 22.09
N PRO A 40 0.28 10.27 21.36
CA PRO A 40 0.06 10.06 19.95
C PRO A 40 1.26 10.53 19.13
N TRP A 41 1.46 9.92 17.98
CA TRP A 41 2.08 10.59 16.84
C TRP A 41 0.93 11.08 15.95
N ILE A 42 0.83 12.40 15.76
CA ILE A 42 -0.21 13.03 14.95
C ILE A 42 0.41 13.50 13.64
N GLU A 43 -0.17 13.08 12.53
CA GLU A 43 0.18 13.57 11.19
C GLU A 43 -1.07 14.15 10.51
N GLU A 44 -1.03 15.45 10.18
CA GLU A 44 -2.13 16.15 9.51
C GLU A 44 -1.90 16.17 7.99
N LEU A 45 -2.11 15.02 7.36
CA LEU A 45 -1.73 14.77 5.97
C LEU A 45 -2.91 14.86 4.98
N GLY A 46 -3.92 15.66 5.32
CA GLY A 46 -5.16 15.83 4.58
C GLY A 46 -6.20 14.76 4.89
N ASP A 47 -7.43 14.97 4.42
CA ASP A 47 -8.59 14.10 4.65
C ASP A 47 -9.27 13.65 3.35
N GLY A 48 -9.99 12.53 3.42
CA GLY A 48 -10.72 11.98 2.29
C GLY A 48 -9.85 11.81 1.04
N LYS A 49 -10.27 12.42 -0.07
CA LYS A 49 -9.58 12.34 -1.37
C LYS A 49 -8.39 13.29 -1.51
N GLU A 50 -8.28 14.27 -0.62
CA GLU A 50 -7.18 15.25 -0.60
C GLU A 50 -6.04 14.78 0.32
N SER A 51 -6.23 13.66 1.04
CA SER A 51 -5.16 13.04 1.82
C SER A 51 -4.00 12.65 0.91
N ILE A 52 -2.77 12.92 1.33
CA ILE A 52 -1.58 12.50 0.57
C ILE A 52 -1.44 10.97 0.52
N HIS A 53 -2.13 10.25 1.40
CA HIS A 53 -2.20 8.79 1.41
C HIS A 53 -3.35 8.23 0.56
N SER A 54 -4.11 9.08 -0.15
CA SER A 54 -5.21 8.62 -1.03
C SER A 54 -4.71 7.70 -2.15
N VAL A 55 -3.44 7.82 -2.53
CA VAL A 55 -2.74 6.90 -3.42
C VAL A 55 -1.58 6.32 -2.62
N ASN A 56 -1.74 5.09 -2.15
CA ASN A 56 -0.76 4.43 -1.30
C ASN A 56 0.41 3.88 -2.13
N ASP A 57 0.09 3.18 -3.23
CA ASP A 57 1.08 2.49 -4.07
C ASP A 57 1.08 3.09 -5.46
N MET A 58 2.28 3.29 -6.01
CA MET A 58 2.46 3.76 -7.38
C MET A 58 3.32 2.78 -8.17
N ALA A 59 2.76 2.26 -9.25
CA ALA A 59 3.50 1.43 -10.18
C ALA A 59 4.43 2.27 -11.07
N TRP A 60 5.64 1.77 -11.30
CA TRP A 60 6.63 2.39 -12.19
C TRP A 60 7.11 1.39 -13.24
N ILE A 61 7.40 1.87 -14.44
CA ILE A 61 7.93 1.05 -15.53
C ILE A 61 9.01 1.81 -16.31
N ASN A 62 10.04 1.09 -16.74
CA ASN A 62 11.14 1.68 -17.50
C ASN A 62 10.71 2.02 -18.94
N LYS A 63 10.40 3.30 -19.19
CA LYS A 63 9.95 3.79 -20.50
C LYS A 63 11.04 3.72 -21.58
N ASP A 64 12.31 3.79 -21.20
CA ASP A 64 13.41 3.70 -22.16
C ASP A 64 13.54 2.27 -22.69
N TRP A 65 13.32 1.27 -21.83
CA TRP A 65 13.27 -0.14 -22.21
C TRP A 65 12.08 -0.42 -23.13
N LEU A 66 10.90 0.13 -22.83
CA LEU A 66 9.74 0.04 -23.74
C LEU A 66 10.10 0.57 -25.13
N LYS A 67 10.68 1.77 -25.19
CA LYS A 67 11.07 2.42 -26.45
C LYS A 67 12.10 1.60 -27.22
N LYS A 68 13.13 1.08 -26.55
CA LYS A 68 14.21 0.31 -27.19
C LYS A 68 13.70 -0.99 -27.81
N LEU A 69 12.75 -1.64 -27.15
CA LEU A 69 12.14 -2.89 -27.63
C LEU A 69 10.90 -2.67 -28.53
N GLY A 70 10.51 -1.42 -28.78
CA GLY A 70 9.33 -1.09 -29.59
C GLY A 70 8.00 -1.50 -28.96
N LEU A 71 7.93 -1.52 -27.63
CA LEU A 71 6.75 -1.93 -26.86
C LEU A 71 5.87 -0.73 -26.51
N GLU A 72 4.55 -0.95 -26.46
CA GLU A 72 3.60 0.02 -25.93
C GLU A 72 3.49 -0.08 -24.40
N MET A 73 2.94 0.96 -23.76
CA MET A 73 2.61 0.95 -22.34
C MET A 73 1.55 -0.15 -22.07
N PRO A 74 1.79 -1.11 -21.15
CA PRO A 74 0.83 -2.17 -20.88
C PRO A 74 -0.46 -1.61 -20.28
N LYS A 75 -1.60 -2.17 -20.70
CA LYS A 75 -2.94 -1.76 -20.24
C LYS A 75 -3.68 -2.88 -19.49
N THR A 76 -3.17 -4.10 -19.57
CA THR A 76 -3.75 -5.30 -18.96
C THR A 76 -2.64 -6.12 -18.31
N THR A 77 -3.02 -7.07 -17.44
CA THR A 77 -2.09 -8.03 -16.83
C THR A 77 -1.39 -8.89 -17.88
N ASP A 78 -2.09 -9.27 -18.95
CA ASP A 78 -1.50 -10.01 -20.07
C ASP A 78 -0.48 -9.18 -20.86
N ASP A 79 -0.75 -7.89 -21.07
CA ASP A 79 0.22 -6.99 -21.70
C ASP A 79 1.44 -6.79 -20.79
N LEU A 80 1.21 -6.66 -19.48
CA LEU A 80 2.29 -6.55 -18.50
C LEU A 80 3.19 -7.79 -18.55
N ILE A 81 2.63 -9.00 -18.57
CA ILE A 81 3.41 -10.25 -18.72
C ILE A 81 4.29 -10.19 -19.98
N LYS A 82 3.72 -9.83 -21.14
CA LYS A 82 4.48 -9.76 -22.40
C LYS A 82 5.61 -8.74 -22.33
N VAL A 83 5.36 -7.58 -21.71
CA VAL A 83 6.37 -6.54 -21.52
C VAL A 83 7.50 -7.02 -20.60
N LEU A 84 7.16 -7.67 -19.49
CA LEU A 84 8.14 -8.22 -18.54
C LEU A 84 8.95 -9.35 -19.17
N GLU A 85 8.33 -10.24 -19.95
CA GLU A 85 9.03 -11.27 -20.73
C GLU A 85 9.96 -10.66 -21.77
N ALA A 86 9.55 -9.56 -22.43
CA ALA A 86 10.41 -8.85 -23.38
C ALA A 86 11.58 -8.14 -22.68
N PHE A 87 11.38 -7.57 -21.49
CA PHE A 87 12.47 -7.03 -20.69
C PHE A 87 13.48 -8.09 -20.28
N LYS A 88 13.00 -9.29 -19.91
CA LYS A 88 13.85 -10.43 -19.52
C LYS A 88 14.73 -10.96 -20.65
N ASN A 89 14.20 -10.97 -21.87
CA ASN A 89 14.80 -11.70 -23.00
C ASN A 89 15.34 -10.78 -24.12
N GLY A 90 15.04 -9.48 -24.06
CA GLY A 90 15.28 -8.53 -25.13
C GLY A 90 16.57 -7.72 -25.01
N ASP A 91 17.36 -7.91 -23.96
CA ASP A 91 18.57 -7.11 -23.65
C ASP A 91 18.29 -5.59 -23.76
N PRO A 92 17.24 -5.08 -23.08
CA PRO A 92 16.94 -3.66 -23.11
C PRO A 92 18.07 -2.80 -22.54
N ASN A 93 18.98 -3.34 -21.74
CA ASN A 93 20.15 -2.58 -21.27
C ASN A 93 21.31 -2.55 -22.31
N GLY A 94 21.41 -3.54 -23.20
CA GLY A 94 22.33 -3.58 -24.33
C GLY A 94 23.73 -4.11 -24.01
N ASN A 95 23.90 -4.84 -22.91
CA ASN A 95 25.19 -5.40 -22.50
C ASN A 95 25.45 -6.80 -23.09
N GLY A 96 24.45 -7.42 -23.72
CA GLY A 96 24.54 -8.77 -24.29
C GLY A 96 24.50 -9.91 -23.27
N GLU A 97 24.20 -9.61 -22.01
CA GLU A 97 24.01 -10.56 -20.92
C GLU A 97 22.52 -10.60 -20.52
N ALA A 98 22.03 -11.74 -20.03
CA ALA A 98 20.66 -11.86 -19.55
C ALA A 98 20.60 -11.53 -18.05
N ASP A 99 20.79 -10.26 -17.69
CA ASP A 99 20.89 -9.78 -16.30
C ASP A 99 19.74 -8.83 -15.88
N GLU A 100 18.76 -8.60 -16.76
CA GLU A 100 17.58 -7.83 -16.39
C GLU A 100 16.71 -8.52 -15.33
N ILE A 101 16.27 -7.72 -14.35
CA ILE A 101 15.20 -8.04 -13.42
C ILE A 101 13.96 -7.25 -13.87
N PRO A 102 12.99 -7.88 -14.57
CA PRO A 102 11.88 -7.14 -15.18
C PRO A 102 10.93 -6.50 -14.18
N PHE A 103 10.77 -7.13 -13.02
CA PHE A 103 9.88 -6.70 -11.96
C PHE A 103 10.57 -6.86 -10.61
N SER A 104 10.61 -5.77 -9.85
CA SER A 104 11.20 -5.72 -8.51
C SER A 104 10.34 -4.83 -7.63
N PHE A 105 10.38 -5.09 -6.33
CA PHE A 105 9.60 -4.37 -5.34
C PHE A 105 10.36 -4.36 -4.01
N ILE A 106 9.95 -3.49 -3.08
CA ILE A 106 10.50 -3.47 -1.73
C ILE A 106 9.47 -4.12 -0.81
N SER A 107 9.85 -5.23 -0.17
CA SER A 107 9.02 -5.84 0.87
C SER A 107 9.21 -5.04 2.16
N GLY A 108 8.24 -4.23 2.53
CA GLY A 108 8.28 -3.38 3.72
C GLY A 108 6.92 -2.78 4.04
N ASN A 109 6.87 -1.97 5.10
CA ASN A 109 5.62 -1.43 5.65
C ASN A 109 5.16 -0.11 4.98
N GLY A 110 5.73 0.25 3.82
CA GLY A 110 5.38 1.47 3.09
C GLY A 110 4.53 1.23 1.84
N ASN A 111 4.01 0.00 1.68
CA ASN A 111 3.23 -0.43 0.53
C ASN A 111 4.00 -0.30 -0.80
N GLU A 112 5.29 -0.63 -0.79
CA GLU A 112 6.13 -0.66 -1.99
C GLU A 112 6.28 -2.08 -2.58
N ASP A 113 5.44 -3.01 -2.14
CA ASP A 113 5.47 -4.38 -2.59
C ASP A 113 4.55 -4.65 -3.80
N PHE A 114 4.34 -5.92 -4.13
CA PHE A 114 3.58 -6.32 -5.30
C PHE A 114 2.05 -6.38 -5.05
N LYS A 115 1.57 -6.16 -3.83
CA LYS A 115 0.15 -6.33 -3.49
C LYS A 115 -0.77 -5.38 -4.26
N PHE A 116 -0.31 -4.21 -4.70
CA PHE A 116 -1.10 -3.33 -5.57
C PHE A 116 -1.61 -4.05 -6.84
N LEU A 117 -0.90 -5.09 -7.32
CA LEU A 117 -1.34 -5.88 -8.47
C LEU A 117 -2.63 -6.67 -8.21
N PHE A 118 -3.00 -6.91 -6.95
CA PHE A 118 -4.25 -7.57 -6.57
C PHE A 118 -5.47 -6.71 -6.92
N ALA A 119 -5.31 -5.39 -7.02
CA ALA A 119 -6.37 -4.49 -7.47
C ALA A 119 -6.78 -4.74 -8.94
N ALA A 120 -5.94 -5.41 -9.74
CA ALA A 120 -6.32 -5.84 -11.08
C ALA A 120 -7.40 -6.95 -11.09
N PHE A 121 -7.59 -7.63 -9.95
CA PHE A 121 -8.50 -8.77 -9.80
C PHE A 121 -9.70 -8.47 -8.92
N GLY A 122 -9.76 -7.33 -8.24
CA GLY A 122 -10.85 -7.00 -7.33
C GLY A 122 -10.60 -5.74 -6.51
N ILE A 123 -10.99 -5.77 -5.24
CA ILE A 123 -10.91 -4.63 -4.32
C ILE A 123 -9.48 -4.27 -3.88
N GLY A 124 -8.48 -5.09 -4.23
CA GLY A 124 -7.10 -4.94 -3.78
C GLY A 124 -6.83 -5.66 -2.46
N ASP A 125 -5.63 -5.46 -1.94
CA ASP A 125 -5.15 -6.05 -0.69
C ASP A 125 -4.17 -5.09 0.01
N ASN A 126 -3.96 -5.26 1.32
CA ASN A 126 -3.00 -4.52 2.12
C ASN A 126 -2.33 -5.43 3.15
N ASP A 127 -1.41 -4.89 3.95
CA ASP A 127 -0.64 -5.64 4.95
C ASP A 127 -1.50 -6.34 6.01
N ASP A 128 -2.66 -5.77 6.34
CA ASP A 128 -3.57 -6.31 7.34
C ASP A 128 -4.58 -7.31 6.75
N HIS A 129 -4.66 -7.43 5.43
CA HIS A 129 -5.72 -8.13 4.69
C HIS A 129 -7.14 -7.67 5.07
N LEU A 130 -7.26 -6.43 5.54
CA LEU A 130 -8.52 -5.85 6.01
C LEU A 130 -8.82 -4.59 5.22
N VAL A 131 -9.92 -4.61 4.48
CA VAL A 131 -10.39 -3.46 3.70
C VAL A 131 -11.81 -3.11 4.12
N VAL A 132 -12.17 -1.83 4.06
CA VAL A 132 -13.54 -1.38 4.32
C VAL A 132 -14.20 -1.06 3.00
N GLY A 133 -15.24 -1.81 2.66
CA GLY A 133 -16.02 -1.59 1.45
C GLY A 133 -16.82 -0.28 1.50
N ASN A 134 -17.31 0.16 0.33
CA ASN A 134 -18.17 1.36 0.23
C ASN A 134 -19.49 1.24 1.02
N ASP A 135 -19.88 0.02 1.43
CA ASP A 135 -21.03 -0.24 2.31
C ASP A 135 -20.68 -0.15 3.81
N GLY A 136 -19.44 0.21 4.14
CA GLY A 136 -18.93 0.35 5.50
C GLY A 136 -18.61 -0.97 6.19
N LYS A 137 -18.62 -2.10 5.47
CA LYS A 137 -18.27 -3.39 6.05
C LYS A 137 -16.79 -3.69 5.90
N VAL A 138 -16.22 -4.26 6.95
CA VAL A 138 -14.88 -4.81 6.94
C VAL A 138 -14.91 -6.14 6.18
N ASP A 139 -13.96 -6.30 5.28
CA ASP A 139 -13.74 -7.50 4.48
C ASP A 139 -12.33 -8.04 4.71
N PHE A 140 -12.23 -9.36 4.85
CA PHE A 140 -10.95 -10.06 5.00
C PHE A 140 -10.49 -10.57 3.64
N THR A 141 -9.69 -9.77 2.94
CA THR A 141 -9.38 -9.96 1.53
C THR A 141 -8.81 -11.34 1.19
N ALA A 142 -8.03 -11.94 2.09
CA ALA A 142 -7.34 -13.20 1.86
C ALA A 142 -8.27 -14.44 1.73
N ASP A 143 -9.56 -14.33 2.07
CA ASP A 143 -10.55 -15.39 1.84
C ASP A 143 -11.38 -15.22 0.55
N ASN A 144 -11.16 -14.14 -0.19
CA ASN A 144 -11.88 -13.85 -1.43
C ASN A 144 -11.35 -14.62 -2.65
N ASP A 145 -12.24 -14.96 -3.59
CA ASP A 145 -11.85 -15.54 -4.88
C ASP A 145 -10.91 -14.62 -5.69
N ASN A 146 -11.13 -13.31 -5.63
CA ASN A 146 -10.29 -12.32 -6.33
C ASN A 146 -8.85 -12.31 -5.81
N TYR A 147 -8.66 -12.53 -4.51
CA TYR A 147 -7.32 -12.66 -3.91
C TYR A 147 -6.61 -13.90 -4.46
N LYS A 148 -7.33 -15.03 -4.55
CA LYS A 148 -6.79 -16.26 -5.15
C LYS A 148 -6.35 -16.06 -6.60
N GLU A 149 -7.10 -15.30 -7.39
CA GLU A 149 -6.68 -14.95 -8.76
C GLU A 149 -5.42 -14.07 -8.78
N GLY A 150 -5.32 -13.09 -7.87
CA GLY A 150 -4.09 -12.31 -7.66
C GLY A 150 -2.88 -13.19 -7.34
N VAL A 151 -3.02 -14.14 -6.41
CA VAL A 151 -1.95 -15.08 -6.07
C VAL A 151 -1.53 -15.94 -7.28
N LYS A 152 -2.49 -16.43 -8.08
CA LYS A 152 -2.17 -17.17 -9.31
C LYS A 152 -1.40 -16.31 -10.31
N PHE A 153 -1.76 -15.04 -10.44
CA PHE A 153 -1.04 -14.11 -11.31
C PHE A 153 0.40 -13.87 -10.85
N ILE A 154 0.61 -13.62 -9.55
CA ILE A 154 1.98 -13.49 -9.00
C ILE A 154 2.78 -14.77 -9.21
N ARG A 155 2.15 -15.94 -9.04
CA ARG A 155 2.77 -17.23 -9.34
C ARG A 155 3.17 -17.34 -10.82
N GLN A 156 2.30 -16.92 -11.73
CA GLN A 156 2.59 -16.93 -13.16
C GLN A 156 3.76 -16.02 -13.53
N LEU A 157 3.89 -14.86 -12.88
CA LEU A 157 5.05 -13.97 -13.06
C LEU A 157 6.35 -14.62 -12.58
N GLN A 158 6.30 -15.40 -11.50
CA GLN A 158 7.48 -16.10 -10.96
C GLN A 158 7.95 -17.26 -11.87
N GLU A 159 7.02 -17.95 -12.52
CA GLU A 159 7.33 -19.13 -13.34
C GLU A 159 7.87 -18.79 -14.73
N LYS A 160 7.67 -17.55 -15.20
CA LYS A 160 8.06 -17.07 -16.53
C LYS A 160 9.44 -16.42 -16.53
#